data_AF-A0A0C9X773-F1
#
_entry.id   AF-A0A0C9X773-F1
#
_cell.length_a   1.000
_cell.length_b   1.000
_cell.length_c   1.000
_cell.angle_alpha   90.00
_cell.angle_beta   90.00
_cell.angle_gamma   90.00
#
_symmetry.space_group_name_H-M   'P 1'
#
loop_
_entity.id
_entity.type
_entity.pdbx_description
1 polymer ?
#
loop_
_entity_poly.entity_id
_entity_poly.type
_entity_poly.pdbx_seq_one_letter_code
_entity_poly.pdbx_strand_id
1 'polypeptide(L)'
;MNVDGLVKQTKEVPVVIFHCALSQARGPKAARVYEETRRNILQGKDIDHEVIVLQGGFSQFQAKYKDDPTLVENWDKDVWASDWS
;
A
#
# COMPACT_ATOMS: atom_id res chain seq x y z
N MET A 1 -9.63 8.62 10.56
CA MET A 1 -9.18 7.22 10.61
C MET A 1 -7.79 7.19 11.22
N ASN A 2 -7.55 6.41 12.27
CA ASN A 2 -6.23 6.18 12.85
C ASN A 2 -5.75 4.75 12.52
N VAL A 3 -4.49 4.43 12.83
CA VAL A 3 -3.89 3.13 12.49
C VAL A 3 -4.62 1.99 13.22
N ASP A 4 -5.04 2.20 14.47
CA ASP A 4 -5.83 1.23 15.23
C ASP A 4 -7.13 0.84 14.53
N GLY A 5 -7.83 1.83 13.97
CA GLY A 5 -9.05 1.61 13.19
C GLY A 5 -8.76 0.80 11.93
N LEU A 6 -7.65 1.08 11.24
CA LEU A 6 -7.21 0.32 10.07
C LEU A 6 -6.90 -1.15 10.43
N VAL A 7 -6.17 -1.39 11.52
CA VAL A 7 -5.88 -2.75 12.03
C VAL A 7 -7.17 -3.52 12.28
N LYS A 8 -8.17 -2.90 12.93
CA LYS A 8 -9.45 -3.57 13.21
C LYS A 8 -10.20 -3.96 11.93
N GLN A 9 -10.09 -3.16 10.88
CA GLN A 9 -10.72 -3.42 9.58
C GLN A 9 -10.02 -4.54 8.81
N THR A 10 -8.69 -4.63 8.93
CA THR A 10 -7.88 -5.57 8.15
C THR A 10 -7.37 -6.77 8.94
N LYS A 11 -7.86 -6.96 10.17
CA LYS A 11 -7.42 -8.07 11.05
C LYS A 11 -7.65 -9.47 10.46
N GLU A 12 -8.64 -9.64 9.60
CA GLU A 12 -8.92 -10.93 8.93
C GLU A 12 -8.34 -11.00 7.50
N VAL A 13 -7.59 -9.97 7.07
CA VAL A 13 -7.00 -9.93 5.73
C VAL A 13 -5.61 -10.57 5.78
N PRO A 14 -5.33 -11.61 4.96
CA PRO A 14 -4.07 -12.34 5.03
C PRO A 14 -2.89 -11.56 4.44
N VAL A 15 -3.12 -10.66 3.48
CA VAL A 15 -2.04 -9.86 2.87
C VAL A 15 -2.45 -8.40 2.78
N VAL A 16 -1.65 -7.52 3.38
CA VAL A 16 -1.83 -6.07 3.31
C VAL A 16 -0.66 -5.47 2.55
N ILE A 17 -0.96 -4.87 1.40
CA ILE A 17 0.04 -4.29 0.49
C ILE A 17 0.06 -2.77 0.68
N PHE A 18 1.19 -2.24 1.12
CA PHE A 18 1.44 -0.81 1.20
C PHE A 18 2.17 -0.30 -0.03
N HIS A 19 1.88 0.93 -0.46
CA HIS A 19 2.66 1.60 -1.47
C HIS A 19 2.68 3.11 -1.25
N CYS A 20 3.50 3.82 -2.03
CA CYS A 20 3.42 5.27 -2.20
C CYS A 20 3.63 5.58 -3.69
N ALA A 21 4.18 6.75 -4.03
CA ALA A 21 4.55 7.08 -5.41
C ALA A 21 5.72 6.19 -5.90
N LEU A 22 6.83 6.13 -5.13
CA LEU A 22 8.01 5.31 -5.44
C LEU A 22 8.26 4.19 -4.43
N SER A 23 7.53 4.20 -3.31
CA SER A 23 7.72 3.28 -2.18
C SER A 23 9.13 3.27 -1.54
N GLN A 24 9.89 4.36 -1.63
CA GLN A 24 11.25 4.43 -1.06
C GLN A 24 11.32 4.94 0.39
N ALA A 25 10.31 5.67 0.86
CA ALA A 25 10.29 6.24 2.23
C ALA A 25 8.92 6.09 2.91
N ARG A 26 7.89 6.76 2.39
CA ARG A 26 6.56 6.79 2.99
C ARG A 26 5.88 5.42 3.05
N GLY A 27 5.97 4.64 1.96
CA GLY A 27 5.39 3.28 1.90
C GLY A 27 5.98 2.34 2.97
N PRO A 28 7.30 2.13 3.00
CA PRO A 28 7.95 1.31 4.02
C PRO A 28 7.69 1.78 5.46
N LYS A 29 7.69 3.10 5.69
CA LYS A 29 7.37 3.65 7.01
C LYS A 29 5.93 3.33 7.43
N ALA A 30 4.95 3.49 6.53
CA ALA A 30 3.56 3.20 6.82
C ALA A 30 3.33 1.71 7.10
N ALA A 31 3.94 0.83 6.31
CA ALA A 31 3.90 -0.62 6.52
C ALA A 31 4.44 -1.00 7.91
N ARG A 32 5.61 -0.46 8.29
CA ARG A 32 6.20 -0.69 9.61
C ARG A 32 5.29 -0.22 10.74
N VAL A 33 4.75 1.00 10.64
CA VAL A 33 3.86 1.56 11.67
C VAL A 33 2.61 0.69 11.82
N TYR A 34 1.99 0.28 10.71
CA TYR A 34 0.83 -0.61 10.73
C TYR A 34 1.16 -1.95 11.41
N GLU A 35 2.27 -2.57 11.05
CA GLU A 35 2.73 -3.85 11.60
C GLU A 35 3.00 -3.76 13.11
N GLU A 36 3.69 -2.72 13.57
CA GLU A 36 3.93 -2.46 14.99
C GLU A 36 2.61 -2.24 15.75
N THR A 37 1.67 -1.47 15.18
CA THR A 37 0.35 -1.24 15.78
C THR A 37 -0.48 -2.53 15.83
N ARG A 38 -0.48 -3.34 14.77
CA ARG A 38 -1.22 -4.62 14.69
C ARG A 38 -0.76 -5.57 15.78
N ARG A 39 0.56 -5.75 15.91
CA ARG A 39 1.17 -6.59 16.95
C ARG A 39 0.77 -6.15 18.35
N ASN A 40 0.75 -4.84 18.61
CA ASN A 40 0.39 -4.27 19.91
C ASN A 40 -1.09 -4.46 20.26
N ILE A 41 -1.99 -4.44 19.27
CA ILE A 41 -3.44 -4.55 19.46
C ILE A 41 -3.89 -6.01 19.58
N LEU A 42 -3.36 -6.91 18.74
CA LEU A 42 -3.87 -8.28 18.64
C LEU A 42 -3.20 -9.26 19.63
N GLN A 43 -1.99 -8.97 20.11
CA GLN A 43 -1.32 -9.67 21.23
C GLN A 43 -1.51 -11.21 21.26
N GLY A 44 -1.12 -11.88 20.18
CA GLY A 44 -1.20 -13.36 20.09
C GLY A 44 -2.56 -13.92 19.68
N LYS A 45 -3.57 -13.07 19.43
CA LYS A 45 -4.85 -13.43 18.79
C LYS A 45 -4.87 -13.10 17.30
N ASP A 46 -3.69 -12.93 16.72
CA ASP A 46 -3.56 -12.57 15.31
C ASP A 46 -3.60 -13.81 14.43
N ILE A 47 -4.06 -13.64 13.19
CA ILE A 47 -3.92 -14.66 12.16
C ILE A 47 -2.51 -14.61 11.56
N ASP A 48 -2.14 -15.68 10.85
CA ASP A 48 -1.00 -15.61 9.95
C ASP A 48 -1.29 -14.59 8.84
N HIS A 49 -0.39 -13.63 8.66
CA HIS A 49 -0.58 -12.53 7.73
C HIS A 49 0.76 -11.98 7.24
N GLU A 50 0.71 -11.30 6.10
CA GLU A 50 1.84 -10.63 5.50
C GLU A 50 1.58 -9.13 5.35
N VAL A 51 2.56 -8.33 5.74
CA VAL A 51 2.61 -6.90 5.43
C VAL A 51 3.75 -6.67 4.45
N ILE A 52 3.41 -6.35 3.21
CA ILE A 52 4.37 -6.18 2.13
C ILE A 52 4.30 -4.78 1.51
N VAL A 53 5.39 -4.37 0.87
CA VAL A 53 5.49 -3.09 0.19
C VAL A 53 5.62 -3.33 -1.30
N LEU A 54 4.74 -2.72 -2.11
CA LEU A 54 4.86 -2.76 -3.56
C LEU A 54 6.07 -1.94 -4.00
N GLN A 55 7.10 -2.64 -4.47
CA GLN A 55 8.32 -2.04 -4.99
C GLN A 55 8.01 -1.12 -6.18
N GLY A 56 8.68 0.04 -6.24
CA GLY A 56 8.47 1.03 -7.30
C GLY A 56 7.20 1.87 -7.15
N GLY A 57 6.31 1.49 -6.22
CA GLY A 57 5.08 2.22 -5.91
C GLY A 57 4.16 2.38 -7.11
N PHE A 58 3.28 3.38 -7.03
CA PHE A 58 2.33 3.66 -8.11
C PHE A 58 3.03 4.07 -9.40
N SER A 59 4.23 4.67 -9.35
CA SER A 59 4.95 5.13 -10.55
C SER A 59 5.26 3.97 -11.50
N GLN A 60 5.72 2.82 -10.98
CA GLN A 60 5.94 1.62 -11.79
C GLN A 60 4.65 0.87 -12.08
N PHE A 61 3.70 0.84 -11.13
CA PHE A 61 2.42 0.16 -11.32
C PHE A 61 1.63 0.78 -12.48
N GLN A 62 1.45 2.11 -12.48
CA GLN A 62 0.75 2.81 -13.55
C GLN A 62 1.48 2.66 -14.88
N ALA A 63 2.81 2.71 -14.90
CA ALA A 63 3.58 2.59 -16.14
C ALA A 63 3.32 1.24 -16.83
N LYS A 64 3.06 0.18 -16.05
CA LYS A 64 2.79 -1.16 -16.55
C LYS A 64 1.30 -1.42 -16.84
N TYR A 65 0.40 -0.85 -16.05
CA TYR A 65 -1.02 -1.24 -16.04
C TYR A 65 -2.00 -0.09 -16.33
N LYS A 66 -1.55 1.11 -16.71
CA LYS A 66 -2.43 2.27 -17.01
C LYS A 66 -3.53 1.99 -18.03
N ASP A 67 -3.30 1.05 -18.95
CA ASP A 67 -4.25 0.69 -20.00
C ASP A 67 -5.32 -0.31 -19.52
N ASP A 68 -5.22 -0.81 -18.28
CA ASP A 68 -6.20 -1.69 -17.65
C ASP A 68 -7.06 -0.91 -16.64
N PRO A 69 -8.31 -0.53 -16.99
CA PRO A 69 -9.18 0.25 -16.12
C PRO A 69 -9.69 -0.53 -14.90
N THR A 70 -9.48 -1.85 -14.84
CA THR A 70 -9.79 -2.66 -13.65
C THR A 70 -8.70 -2.57 -12.59
N LEU A 71 -7.49 -2.15 -12.99
CA LEU A 71 -6.32 -2.02 -12.13
C LEU A 71 -5.97 -0.55 -11.84
N VAL A 72 -6.17 0.34 -12.80
CA VAL A 72 -5.86 1.76 -12.68
C VAL A 72 -7.09 2.59 -13.03
N GLU A 73 -7.68 3.21 -12.02
CA GLU A 73 -8.77 4.17 -12.20
C GLU A 73 -8.23 5.61 -12.35
N ASN A 74 -8.99 6.46 -13.06
CA ASN A 74 -8.74 7.90 -13.18
C ASN A 74 -7.29 8.26 -13.59
N TRP A 75 -6.68 7.49 -14.48
CA TRP A 75 -5.34 7.77 -14.96
C TRP A 75 -5.33 9.06 -15.80
N ASP A 76 -4.45 9.99 -15.44
CA ASP A 76 -4.32 11.29 -16.12
C ASP A 76 -3.05 11.33 -16.97
N LYS A 77 -3.23 11.35 -18.29
CA LYS A 77 -2.13 11.42 -19.24
C LYS A 77 -1.30 12.69 -19.09
N ASP A 78 -1.90 13.82 -18.72
CA ASP A 78 -1.19 15.09 -18.68
C ASP A 78 -0.25 15.13 -17.46
N VAL A 79 -0.59 14.40 -16.40
CA VAL A 79 0.26 14.19 -15.22
C VAL A 79 1.39 13.19 -15.51
N TRP A 80 1.08 12.08 -16.18
CA TRP A 80 1.99 10.92 -16.28
C TRP A 80 2.75 10.79 -17.61
N ALA A 81 2.37 11.52 -18.66
CA ALA A 81 3.06 11.50 -19.96
C ALA A 81 4.02 12.68 -20.16
N SER A 82 4.15 13.60 -19.20
CA SER A 82 5.08 14.72 -19.32
C SER A 82 6.54 14.29 -19.12
N ASP A 83 7.42 14.73 -20.04
CA ASP A 83 8.85 14.38 -20.15
C ASP A 83 9.74 14.83 -18.96
N TRP A 84 9.17 15.09 -17.78
CA TRP A 84 9.89 15.48 -16.56
C TRP A 84 10.13 14.30 -15.60
N SER A 85 10.19 13.08 -16.12
CA SER A 85 10.57 11.87 -15.37
C SER A 85 12.00 11.44 -15.66
#